data_AF-A0A7X8YFI3-F1
#
_entry.id   AF-A0A7X8YFI3-F1
#
_cell.length_a   1.000
_cell.length_b   1.000
_cell.length_c   1.000
_cell.angle_alpha   90.00
_cell.angle_beta   90.00
_cell.angle_gamma   90.00
#
_symmetry.space_group_name_H-M   'P 1'
#
loop_
_entity.id
_entity.type
_entity.pdbx_description
1 polymer ?
#
loop_
_entity_poly.entity_id
_entity_poly.type
_entity_poly.pdbx_seq_one_letter_code
_entity_poly.pdbx_strand_id
1 'polypeptide(L)'
;MNKPSILGLVIAASLATPMTVFAAEDIDNGYYDYIINRTVEDLTPADRKLAALIVSDCYLGCHRPALEEVPETLSPKLEGFDPQYFYNQWVDMDNERTSGISSQMKLKVYGYPPRDLATVALFMSERKMKYNPTQEALDSEAFKRGKAKYDASCKMCHGEQGASTHERYPPLKGQMPMYIVEQMRAYRDETRTNRDAPIMYPFAKMYSEEDYRDIATYVSGQKPVQIEYHEFISGIGMPAPQGFKLPDSGQIQNFTDTKGEDSDYINAPLDYTISESGKVTIDNNTKLMWEREASRIWMTALEGEQYCENLELDGYQDWRFPLMKELQSIADYGNFRPAIDTNAFPNMPRMAAGIWTFPKSDHPDHVWHIGFPDAHIMGQHTASTKLVRCVRADNGAAYHNMSYVDNQNGTVTENVTQRMWQKHIDFQQRPWEEAMQYCENLNLGGHQDWRLPNVKEAVSIVNYNKTSPAIDEQYFPDTPSKSFFWTSSSDVAGPFWFARPLNMRKDQQTAEELDLRTDKGQKDSAWAVGYQIGSGLGMQKSMPFYTRCIRTIHQ
;
A
#
# COMPACT_ATOMS: atom_id res chain seq x y z
N MET A 1 -8.40 88.11 15.45
CA MET A 1 -9.67 88.68 14.94
C MET A 1 -10.35 87.64 14.06
N ASN A 2 -11.63 87.41 14.33
CA ASN A 2 -12.69 86.78 13.51
C ASN A 2 -12.56 85.34 12.96
N LYS A 3 -13.37 84.46 13.57
CA LYS A 3 -14.06 83.25 13.04
C LYS A 3 -14.93 83.61 11.80
N PRO A 4 -15.38 82.67 10.90
CA PRO A 4 -16.19 81.50 11.31
C PRO A 4 -16.22 80.19 10.45
N SER A 5 -16.64 79.11 11.14
CA SER A 5 -17.56 77.99 10.77
C SER A 5 -17.54 77.35 9.38
N ILE A 6 -17.31 76.01 9.32
CA ILE A 6 -18.01 75.08 8.41
C ILE A 6 -18.33 73.75 9.11
N LEU A 7 -19.64 73.43 9.09
CA LEU A 7 -20.39 72.17 9.14
C LEU A 7 -19.68 70.85 9.55
N GLY A 8 -20.28 70.20 10.55
CA GLY A 8 -20.07 68.79 10.84
C GLY A 8 -20.82 67.88 9.86
N LEU A 9 -20.12 66.84 9.38
CA LEU A 9 -20.68 65.70 8.69
C LEU A 9 -20.56 64.49 9.62
N VAL A 10 -21.68 64.00 10.15
CA VAL A 10 -21.73 62.74 10.90
C VAL A 10 -21.76 61.61 9.87
N ILE A 11 -20.63 60.92 9.70
CA ILE A 11 -20.58 59.65 8.98
C ILE A 11 -20.99 58.56 9.98
N ALA A 12 -22.20 58.03 9.81
CA ALA A 12 -22.62 56.81 10.48
C ALA A 12 -21.80 55.64 9.91
N ALA A 13 -20.74 55.25 10.62
CA ALA A 13 -20.05 54.01 10.36
C ALA A 13 -20.94 52.84 10.81
N SER A 14 -21.64 52.24 9.85
CA SER A 14 -22.25 50.93 10.00
C SER A 14 -21.13 49.91 10.28
N LEU A 15 -20.99 49.52 11.55
CA LEU A 15 -20.22 48.33 11.94
C LEU A 15 -20.97 47.10 11.42
N ALA A 16 -20.71 46.72 10.17
CA ALA A 16 -20.99 45.36 9.73
C ALA A 16 -19.94 44.47 10.39
N THR A 17 -20.34 43.74 11.43
CA THR A 17 -19.60 42.57 11.89
C THR A 17 -19.39 41.64 10.70
N PRO A 18 -18.17 41.15 10.42
CA PRO A 18 -17.99 40.13 9.41
C PRO A 18 -18.78 38.91 9.89
N MET A 19 -19.81 38.52 9.13
CA MET A 19 -20.39 37.20 9.29
C MET A 19 -19.27 36.21 8.99
N THR A 20 -18.73 35.57 10.02
CA THR A 20 -17.98 34.34 9.87
C THR A 20 -18.93 33.33 9.25
N VAL A 21 -18.82 33.13 7.94
CA VAL A 21 -19.41 31.96 7.29
C VAL A 21 -18.66 30.78 7.89
N PHE A 22 -19.33 30.04 8.77
CA PHE A 22 -18.81 28.76 9.23
C PHE A 22 -18.74 27.84 8.01
N ALA A 23 -17.57 27.24 7.77
CA ALA A 23 -17.42 26.20 6.76
C ALA A 23 -18.50 25.13 6.99
N ALA A 24 -19.12 24.64 5.91
CA ALA A 24 -20.13 23.59 6.05
C ALA A 24 -19.45 22.33 6.61
N GLU A 25 -19.97 21.80 7.71
CA GLU A 25 -19.41 20.60 8.33
C GLU A 25 -19.87 19.34 7.57
N ASP A 26 -18.91 18.45 7.32
CA ASP A 26 -19.19 17.12 6.77
C ASP A 26 -20.09 16.32 7.73
N ILE A 27 -20.91 15.42 7.19
CA ILE A 27 -21.75 14.52 8.00
C ILE A 27 -21.02 13.18 8.10
N ASP A 28 -20.53 12.86 9.30
CA ASP A 28 -19.86 11.59 9.58
C ASP A 28 -20.84 10.55 10.12
N ASN A 29 -21.36 9.71 9.21
CA ASN A 29 -22.12 8.51 9.56
C ASN A 29 -21.26 7.23 9.44
N GLY A 30 -19.94 7.37 9.46
CA GLY A 30 -18.98 6.29 9.15
C GLY A 30 -18.65 6.18 7.67
N TYR A 31 -17.72 5.27 7.34
CA TYR A 31 -17.10 5.20 6.01
C TYR A 31 -18.09 5.11 4.85
N TYR A 32 -19.16 4.32 4.93
CA TYR A 32 -20.04 4.09 3.77
C TYR A 32 -21.09 5.20 3.56
N ASP A 33 -21.37 6.00 4.59
CA ASP A 33 -22.45 7.00 4.63
C ASP A 33 -21.94 8.42 4.96
N TYR A 34 -20.65 8.67 4.71
CA TYR A 34 -20.03 9.98 4.89
C TYR A 34 -20.44 10.94 3.77
N ILE A 35 -20.87 12.14 4.14
CA ILE A 35 -21.27 13.19 3.19
C ILE A 35 -20.31 14.37 3.31
N ILE A 36 -19.66 14.70 2.19
CA ILE A 36 -18.74 15.83 2.09
C ILE A 36 -19.56 17.10 1.82
N ASN A 37 -19.66 17.97 2.83
CA ASN A 37 -20.28 19.30 2.69
C ASN A 37 -19.23 20.39 2.51
N ARG A 38 -17.99 20.15 2.95
CA ARG A 38 -16.86 21.06 2.73
C ARG A 38 -16.56 21.21 1.24
N THR A 39 -16.04 22.38 0.91
CA THR A 39 -15.48 22.73 -0.40
C THR A 39 -13.96 22.76 -0.34
N VAL A 40 -13.29 22.94 -1.48
CA VAL A 40 -11.82 22.94 -1.48
C VAL A 40 -11.24 24.22 -0.91
N GLU A 41 -12.02 25.30 -0.94
CA GLU A 41 -11.75 26.57 -0.25
C GLU A 41 -11.72 26.42 1.27
N ASP A 42 -12.41 25.41 1.83
CA ASP A 42 -12.44 25.12 3.26
C ASP A 42 -11.19 24.36 3.75
N LEU A 43 -10.31 23.90 2.85
CA LEU A 43 -9.10 23.16 3.23
C LEU A 43 -8.04 24.09 3.82
N THR A 44 -7.67 23.81 5.07
CA THR A 44 -6.57 24.52 5.75
C THR A 44 -5.20 24.14 5.17
N PRO A 45 -4.13 24.91 5.46
CA PRO A 45 -2.76 24.50 5.11
C PRO A 45 -2.36 23.14 5.68
N ALA A 46 -2.90 22.77 6.85
CA ALA A 46 -2.66 21.45 7.45
C ALA A 46 -3.37 20.34 6.67
N ASP A 47 -4.64 20.55 6.28
CA ASP A 47 -5.40 19.62 5.45
C ASP A 47 -4.73 19.40 4.10
N ARG A 48 -4.29 20.48 3.43
CA ARG A 48 -3.59 20.39 2.13
C ARG A 48 -2.27 19.66 2.25
N LYS A 49 -1.53 19.88 3.35
CA LYS A 49 -0.31 19.14 3.64
C LYS A 49 -0.64 17.66 3.83
N LEU A 50 -1.58 17.32 4.70
CA LEU A 50 -2.01 15.94 4.95
C LEU A 50 -2.43 15.23 3.66
N ALA A 51 -3.30 15.85 2.86
CA ALA A 51 -3.73 15.31 1.59
C ALA A 51 -2.57 15.08 0.64
N ALA A 52 -1.65 16.05 0.49
CA ALA A 52 -0.47 15.87 -0.35
C ALA A 52 0.41 14.70 0.11
N LEU A 53 0.52 14.46 1.43
CA LEU A 53 1.26 13.33 1.99
C LEU A 53 0.61 11.98 1.64
N ILE A 54 -0.70 11.84 1.86
CA ILE A 54 -1.46 10.62 1.54
C ILE A 54 -1.45 10.34 0.03
N VAL A 55 -1.62 11.38 -0.77
CA VAL A 55 -1.59 11.32 -2.24
C VAL A 55 -0.23 10.88 -2.74
N SER A 56 0.89 11.36 -2.17
CA SER A 56 2.23 10.96 -2.61
C SER A 56 2.44 9.45 -2.56
N ASP A 57 1.92 8.80 -1.52
CA ASP A 57 1.97 7.34 -1.35
C ASP A 57 1.10 6.62 -2.40
N CYS A 58 -0.14 7.09 -2.65
CA CYS A 58 -1.02 6.55 -3.68
C CYS A 58 -0.48 6.71 -5.12
N TYR A 59 0.18 7.85 -5.41
CA TYR A 59 0.65 8.24 -6.74
C TYR A 59 1.99 7.61 -7.12
N LEU A 60 2.94 7.51 -6.19
CA LEU A 60 4.26 6.91 -6.47
C LEU A 60 4.16 5.38 -6.62
N GLY A 61 3.20 4.75 -5.95
CA GLY A 61 2.99 3.29 -5.94
C GLY A 61 2.07 2.75 -7.04
N CYS A 62 0.99 3.46 -7.39
CA CYS A 62 -0.04 2.91 -8.28
C CYS A 62 -0.58 3.94 -9.29
N HIS A 63 -1.06 5.09 -8.83
CA HIS A 63 -1.90 5.98 -9.65
C HIS A 63 -1.13 7.12 -10.35
N ARG A 64 0.03 6.83 -10.96
CA ARG A 64 1.04 7.79 -11.46
C ARG A 64 0.50 9.15 -11.97
N PRO A 65 1.17 10.28 -11.65
CA PRO A 65 0.62 11.62 -11.82
C PRO A 65 0.32 11.95 -13.28
N ALA A 66 -0.79 12.63 -13.52
CA ALA A 66 -1.21 13.05 -14.86
C ALA A 66 -0.16 13.88 -15.63
N LEU A 67 0.87 14.42 -14.97
CA LEU A 67 1.93 15.21 -15.59
C LEU A 67 2.97 14.38 -16.35
N GLU A 68 3.14 13.09 -16.03
CA GLU A 68 4.05 12.18 -16.73
C GLU A 68 3.24 11.21 -17.61
N GLU A 69 3.58 11.13 -18.90
CA GLU A 69 3.04 10.05 -19.73
C GLU A 69 3.73 8.75 -19.37
N VAL A 70 2.91 7.74 -19.08
CA VAL A 70 3.37 6.43 -18.64
C VAL A 70 2.79 5.38 -19.60
N PRO A 71 3.47 4.23 -19.75
CA PRO A 71 2.88 3.10 -20.47
C PRO A 71 1.47 2.82 -19.93
N GLU A 72 0.58 2.36 -20.80
CA GLU A 72 -0.79 2.05 -20.42
C GLU A 72 -0.84 1.04 -19.28
N THR A 73 -1.66 1.33 -18.26
CA THR A 73 -1.87 0.46 -17.10
C THR A 73 -3.36 0.33 -16.79
N LEU A 74 -3.68 -0.59 -15.87
CA LEU A 74 -5.03 -0.75 -15.35
C LEU A 74 -5.33 0.15 -14.13
N SER A 75 -4.39 1.00 -13.70
CA SER A 75 -4.67 1.98 -12.65
C SER A 75 -5.37 3.20 -13.23
N PRO A 76 -6.52 3.62 -12.65
CA PRO A 76 -7.15 4.86 -13.07
C PRO A 76 -6.32 6.07 -12.66
N LYS A 77 -6.33 7.10 -13.51
CA LYS A 77 -6.04 8.48 -13.11
C LYS A 77 -7.10 8.96 -12.14
N LEU A 78 -6.71 9.65 -11.08
CA LEU A 78 -7.58 10.03 -9.95
C LEU A 78 -7.92 11.53 -9.92
N GLU A 79 -7.29 12.33 -10.76
CA GLU A 79 -7.47 13.78 -10.79
C GLU A 79 -8.84 14.18 -11.36
N GLY A 80 -9.48 15.15 -10.71
CA GLY A 80 -10.65 15.84 -11.26
C GLY A 80 -11.97 15.07 -11.13
N PHE A 81 -11.98 13.97 -10.38
CA PHE A 81 -13.24 13.40 -9.90
C PHE A 81 -13.96 14.38 -8.98
N ASP A 82 -15.29 14.36 -9.02
CA ASP A 82 -16.09 14.99 -7.97
C ASP A 82 -15.71 14.40 -6.60
N PRO A 83 -15.56 15.22 -5.53
CA PRO A 83 -15.13 14.74 -4.22
C PRO A 83 -16.00 13.61 -3.66
N GLN A 84 -17.32 13.72 -3.78
CA GLN A 84 -18.23 12.71 -3.24
C GLN A 84 -18.17 11.43 -4.07
N TYR A 85 -18.12 11.55 -5.41
CA TYR A 85 -17.91 10.38 -6.27
C TYR A 85 -16.62 9.65 -5.90
N PHE A 86 -15.53 10.39 -5.74
CA PHE A 86 -14.21 9.83 -5.48
C PHE A 86 -14.15 9.14 -4.11
N TYR A 87 -14.68 9.78 -3.07
CA TYR A 87 -14.82 9.18 -1.75
C TYR A 87 -15.64 7.89 -1.79
N ASN A 88 -16.80 7.92 -2.46
CA ASN A 88 -17.67 6.75 -2.62
C ASN A 88 -16.94 5.59 -3.33
N GLN A 89 -16.10 5.87 -4.34
CA GLN A 89 -15.32 4.82 -4.98
C GLN A 89 -14.34 4.14 -4.03
N TRP A 90 -13.70 4.89 -3.12
CA TRP A 90 -12.81 4.31 -2.12
C TRP A 90 -13.54 3.39 -1.15
N VAL A 91 -14.61 3.88 -0.53
CA VAL A 91 -15.34 3.11 0.48
C VAL A 91 -16.18 1.99 -0.14
N ASP A 92 -16.62 2.10 -1.39
CA ASP A 92 -17.34 1.02 -2.04
C ASP A 92 -16.44 -0.09 -2.58
N MET A 93 -15.17 0.21 -2.88
CA MET A 93 -14.20 -0.85 -3.17
C MET A 93 -14.09 -1.83 -2.01
N ASP A 94 -14.34 -1.36 -0.79
CA ASP A 94 -14.36 -2.21 0.38
C ASP A 94 -15.52 -3.20 0.38
N ASN A 95 -16.73 -2.71 0.14
CA ASN A 95 -17.94 -3.45 0.44
C ASN A 95 -18.10 -4.70 -0.43
N GLU A 96 -17.68 -4.67 -1.71
CA GLU A 96 -18.05 -5.74 -2.65
C GLU A 96 -16.99 -6.12 -3.71
N ARG A 97 -15.89 -5.36 -3.87
CA ARG A 97 -14.81 -5.78 -4.79
C ARG A 97 -13.86 -6.74 -4.09
N THR A 98 -13.78 -7.98 -4.57
CA THR A 98 -13.02 -9.06 -3.92
C THR A 98 -11.64 -9.34 -4.53
N SER A 99 -11.25 -8.69 -5.62
CA SER A 99 -9.99 -8.98 -6.34
C SER A 99 -9.28 -7.73 -6.86
N GLY A 100 -7.95 -7.76 -6.98
CA GLY A 100 -7.18 -6.77 -7.74
C GLY A 100 -6.68 -5.54 -6.97
N ILE A 101 -6.37 -4.41 -7.63
CA ILE A 101 -5.90 -3.12 -7.02
C ILE A 101 -6.84 -2.67 -5.88
N SER A 102 -8.12 -3.02 -5.94
CA SER A 102 -9.07 -2.75 -4.85
C SER A 102 -8.69 -3.41 -3.53
N SER A 103 -7.86 -4.45 -3.53
CA SER A 103 -7.39 -5.08 -2.30
C SER A 103 -6.32 -4.25 -1.58
N GLN A 104 -5.36 -3.73 -2.34
CA GLN A 104 -4.34 -2.80 -1.85
C GLN A 104 -4.97 -1.47 -1.40
N MET A 105 -6.01 -1.02 -2.11
CA MET A 105 -6.67 0.23 -1.78
C MET A 105 -7.58 0.16 -0.56
N LYS A 106 -8.15 -1.01 -0.26
CA LYS A 106 -8.88 -1.23 1.00
C LYS A 106 -8.01 -1.00 2.24
N LEU A 107 -6.74 -1.44 2.22
CA LEU A 107 -5.82 -1.15 3.32
C LEU A 107 -5.60 0.35 3.52
N LYS A 108 -5.63 1.14 2.46
CA LYS A 108 -5.60 2.61 2.59
C LYS A 108 -6.89 3.15 3.21
N VAL A 109 -8.06 2.62 2.82
CA VAL A 109 -9.35 3.02 3.42
C VAL A 109 -9.36 2.77 4.94
N TYR A 110 -8.91 1.61 5.41
CA TYR A 110 -8.90 1.32 6.84
C TYR A 110 -7.76 1.99 7.62
N GLY A 111 -6.76 2.53 6.92
CA GLY A 111 -5.62 3.19 7.52
C GLY A 111 -5.86 4.66 7.89
N TYR A 112 -6.94 5.27 7.37
CA TYR A 112 -7.21 6.70 7.53
C TYR A 112 -8.65 6.98 7.94
N PRO A 113 -8.90 7.87 8.91
CA PRO A 113 -10.25 8.30 9.26
C PRO A 113 -11.08 8.80 8.05
N PRO A 114 -12.43 8.67 8.08
CA PRO A 114 -13.31 9.16 7.01
C PRO A 114 -13.04 10.61 6.59
N ARG A 115 -12.80 11.49 7.57
CA ARG A 115 -12.48 12.90 7.34
C ARG A 115 -11.21 13.11 6.52
N ASP A 116 -10.18 12.31 6.74
CA ASP A 116 -8.90 12.43 6.05
C ASP A 116 -9.04 11.99 4.60
N LEU A 117 -9.78 10.89 4.36
CA LEU A 117 -10.14 10.45 3.01
C LEU A 117 -10.97 11.51 2.27
N ALA A 118 -11.96 12.13 2.93
CA ALA A 118 -12.72 13.23 2.35
C ALA A 118 -11.85 14.44 2.00
N THR A 119 -10.89 14.76 2.87
CA THR A 119 -9.89 15.82 2.63
C THR A 119 -9.02 15.49 1.41
N VAL A 120 -8.62 14.23 1.21
CA VAL A 120 -7.92 13.84 -0.01
C VAL A 120 -8.83 13.96 -1.22
N ALA A 121 -10.10 13.57 -1.11
CA ALA A 121 -11.03 13.63 -2.22
C ALA A 121 -11.22 15.07 -2.74
N LEU A 122 -11.38 16.03 -1.83
CA LEU A 122 -11.40 17.46 -2.13
C LEU A 122 -10.10 17.92 -2.80
N PHE A 123 -8.95 17.56 -2.23
CA PHE A 123 -7.65 17.94 -2.78
C PHE A 123 -7.39 17.39 -4.20
N MET A 124 -7.91 16.19 -4.50
CA MET A 124 -7.79 15.58 -5.82
C MET A 124 -8.75 16.16 -6.85
N SER A 125 -9.90 16.68 -6.41
CA SER A 125 -10.89 17.34 -7.28
C SER A 125 -10.40 18.66 -7.88
N GLU A 126 -9.49 19.38 -7.18
CA GLU A 126 -8.84 20.60 -7.70
C GLU A 126 -7.91 20.31 -8.90
N ARG A 127 -7.47 19.06 -9.06
CA ARG A 127 -6.56 18.66 -10.12
C ARG A 127 -7.33 18.33 -11.39
N LYS A 128 -6.69 18.49 -12.55
CA LYS A 128 -7.29 18.14 -13.84
C LYS A 128 -6.67 16.86 -14.38
N MET A 129 -7.52 15.91 -14.78
CA MET A 129 -7.09 14.76 -15.57
C MET A 129 -6.51 15.26 -16.90
N LYS A 130 -5.24 14.94 -17.15
CA LYS A 130 -4.55 15.37 -18.37
C LYS A 130 -5.00 14.52 -19.56
N TYR A 131 -5.53 15.18 -20.58
CA TYR A 131 -5.91 14.59 -21.87
C TYR A 131 -4.77 14.76 -22.87
N ASN A 132 -4.10 13.66 -23.21
CA ASN A 132 -2.98 13.63 -24.15
C ASN A 132 -3.30 12.68 -25.31
N PRO A 133 -4.00 13.15 -26.34
CA PRO A 133 -4.35 12.31 -27.47
C PRO A 133 -3.12 12.05 -28.35
N THR A 134 -3.05 10.86 -28.94
CA THR A 134 -2.11 10.58 -30.03
C THR A 134 -2.76 10.95 -31.36
N GLN A 135 -1.97 11.48 -32.30
CA GLN A 135 -2.48 11.79 -33.65
C GLN A 135 -3.03 10.53 -34.33
N GLU A 136 -2.36 9.39 -34.12
CA GLU A 136 -2.80 8.08 -34.61
C GLU A 136 -4.20 7.69 -34.10
N ALA A 137 -4.51 7.95 -32.83
CA ALA A 137 -5.84 7.71 -32.30
C ALA A 137 -6.87 8.66 -32.92
N LEU A 138 -6.58 9.97 -32.97
CA LEU A 138 -7.50 10.98 -33.52
C LEU A 138 -7.90 10.71 -34.97
N ASP A 139 -6.96 10.23 -35.78
CA ASP A 139 -7.18 9.94 -37.19
C ASP A 139 -7.81 8.56 -37.45
N SER A 140 -7.92 7.73 -36.41
CA SER A 140 -8.41 6.35 -36.55
C SER A 140 -9.92 6.26 -36.77
N GLU A 141 -10.35 5.24 -37.50
CA GLU A 141 -11.78 4.90 -37.61
C GLU A 141 -12.37 4.50 -36.25
N ALA A 142 -11.57 3.92 -35.35
CA ALA A 142 -11.98 3.58 -33.99
C ALA A 142 -12.43 4.83 -33.22
N PHE A 143 -11.72 5.95 -33.34
CA PHE A 143 -12.11 7.22 -32.71
C PHE A 143 -13.44 7.76 -33.25
N LYS A 144 -13.65 7.68 -34.58
CA LYS A 144 -14.92 8.13 -35.21
C LYS A 144 -16.10 7.26 -34.78
N ARG A 145 -15.94 5.93 -34.80
CA ARG A 145 -16.97 4.98 -34.33
C ARG A 145 -17.24 5.14 -32.84
N GLY A 146 -16.19 5.32 -32.04
CA GLY A 146 -16.26 5.58 -30.60
C GLY A 146 -17.06 6.83 -30.29
N LYS A 147 -16.79 7.93 -31.01
CA LYS A 147 -17.56 9.17 -30.89
C LYS A 147 -19.05 8.94 -31.15
N ALA A 148 -19.40 8.29 -32.25
CA ALA A 148 -20.79 8.05 -32.61
C ALA A 148 -21.56 7.26 -31.54
N LYS A 149 -20.93 6.21 -30.97
CA LYS A 149 -21.50 5.41 -29.89
C LYS A 149 -21.60 6.19 -28.57
N TYR A 150 -20.53 6.91 -28.22
CA TYR A 150 -20.50 7.75 -27.02
C TYR A 150 -21.59 8.82 -27.05
N ASP A 151 -21.75 9.52 -28.18
CA ASP A 151 -22.77 10.55 -28.35
C ASP A 151 -24.19 9.98 -28.25
N ALA A 152 -24.39 8.74 -28.70
CA ALA A 152 -25.70 8.09 -28.69
C ALA A 152 -26.15 7.63 -27.30
N SER A 153 -25.23 7.23 -26.41
CA SER A 153 -25.62 6.57 -25.14
C SER A 153 -24.94 7.11 -23.88
N CYS A 154 -23.74 7.69 -23.99
CA CYS A 154 -22.90 8.00 -22.82
C CYS A 154 -22.92 9.49 -22.45
N LYS A 155 -22.98 10.36 -23.47
CA LYS A 155 -22.86 11.82 -23.33
C LYS A 155 -23.85 12.46 -22.35
N MET A 156 -25.07 11.91 -22.24
CA MET A 156 -26.10 12.45 -21.36
C MET A 156 -25.67 12.46 -19.89
N CYS A 157 -24.92 11.44 -19.44
CA CYS A 157 -24.47 11.32 -18.06
C CYS A 157 -23.00 11.73 -17.92
N HIS A 158 -22.14 11.34 -18.84
CA HIS A 158 -20.69 11.56 -18.75
C HIS A 158 -20.20 12.88 -19.38
N GLY A 159 -21.10 13.71 -19.90
CA GLY A 159 -20.77 15.01 -20.48
C GLY A 159 -20.12 14.93 -21.86
N GLU A 160 -19.72 16.08 -22.41
CA GLU A 160 -19.05 16.15 -23.71
C GLU A 160 -17.70 15.42 -23.67
N GLN A 161 -17.53 14.39 -24.50
CA GLN A 161 -16.32 13.54 -24.55
C GLN A 161 -15.86 13.03 -23.16
N GLY A 162 -16.78 12.78 -22.23
CA GLY A 162 -16.44 12.26 -20.91
C GLY A 162 -16.01 13.33 -19.90
N ALA A 163 -16.28 14.62 -20.14
CA ALA A 163 -15.92 15.71 -19.23
C ALA A 163 -17.00 16.01 -18.17
N SER A 164 -17.54 14.98 -17.51
CA SER A 164 -18.51 15.14 -16.42
C SER A 164 -17.87 15.76 -15.17
N THR A 165 -18.67 16.54 -14.44
CA THR A 165 -18.35 17.06 -13.10
C THR A 165 -19.43 16.68 -12.07
N HIS A 166 -20.26 15.68 -12.39
CA HIS A 166 -21.38 15.27 -11.53
C HIS A 166 -20.92 14.29 -10.45
N GLU A 167 -21.48 14.42 -9.24
CA GLU A 167 -21.24 13.56 -8.06
C GLU A 167 -21.49 12.04 -8.23
N ARG A 168 -22.05 11.60 -9.37
CA ARG A 168 -22.35 10.19 -9.66
C ARG A 168 -21.78 9.72 -10.99
N TYR A 169 -21.42 10.64 -11.88
CA TYR A 169 -20.98 10.30 -13.22
C TYR A 169 -19.53 10.74 -13.39
N PRO A 170 -18.57 9.79 -13.40
CA PRO A 170 -17.16 10.13 -13.45
C PRO A 170 -16.77 10.84 -14.74
N PRO A 171 -15.78 11.74 -14.71
CA PRO A 171 -15.00 12.08 -15.89
C PRO A 171 -14.28 10.85 -16.44
N LEU A 172 -14.34 10.70 -17.76
CA LEU A 172 -13.65 9.68 -18.56
C LEU A 172 -12.60 10.29 -19.47
N LYS A 173 -12.64 11.62 -19.67
CA LYS A 173 -11.77 12.31 -20.62
C LYS A 173 -10.31 12.23 -20.21
N GLY A 174 -9.51 11.53 -21.00
CA GLY A 174 -8.08 11.33 -20.74
C GLY A 174 -7.76 10.20 -19.76
N GLN A 175 -8.74 9.39 -19.36
CA GLN A 175 -8.53 8.20 -18.54
C GLN A 175 -7.76 7.12 -19.31
N MET A 176 -7.16 6.16 -18.61
CA MET A 176 -6.46 5.02 -19.22
C MET A 176 -7.42 4.19 -20.10
N PRO A 177 -7.11 3.94 -21.38
CA PRO A 177 -8.04 3.28 -22.29
C PRO A 177 -8.41 1.85 -21.85
N MET A 178 -7.43 1.04 -21.48
CA MET A 178 -7.66 -0.33 -21.01
C MET A 178 -8.35 -0.36 -19.65
N TYR A 179 -8.11 0.61 -18.75
CA TYR A 179 -8.92 0.72 -17.54
C TYR A 179 -10.40 0.86 -17.87
N ILE A 180 -10.76 1.71 -18.84
CA ILE A 180 -12.16 1.88 -19.30
C ILE A 180 -12.70 0.55 -19.85
N VAL A 181 -11.92 -0.15 -20.67
CA VAL A 181 -12.31 -1.46 -21.23
C VAL A 181 -12.56 -2.47 -20.10
N GLU A 182 -11.68 -2.58 -19.11
CA GLU A 182 -11.86 -3.48 -17.97
C GLU A 182 -13.06 -3.09 -17.09
N GLN A 183 -13.34 -1.79 -16.91
CA GLN A 183 -14.55 -1.37 -16.19
C GLN A 183 -15.82 -1.77 -16.95
N MET A 184 -15.84 -1.60 -18.27
CA MET A 184 -16.98 -2.00 -19.10
C MET A 184 -17.22 -3.52 -19.05
N ARG A 185 -16.14 -4.32 -19.10
CA ARG A 185 -16.21 -5.78 -18.85
C ARG A 185 -16.79 -6.10 -17.49
N ALA A 186 -16.27 -5.47 -16.44
CA ALA A 186 -16.72 -5.72 -15.08
C ALA A 186 -18.20 -5.36 -14.87
N TYR A 187 -18.69 -4.31 -15.54
CA TYR A 187 -20.12 -3.96 -15.54
C TYR A 187 -20.97 -4.92 -16.36
N ARG A 188 -20.49 -5.37 -17.53
CA ARG A 188 -21.20 -6.35 -18.37
C ARG A 188 -21.39 -7.67 -17.62
N ASP A 189 -20.32 -8.13 -16.97
CA ASP A 189 -20.24 -9.41 -16.29
C ASP A 189 -20.73 -9.33 -14.83
N GLU A 190 -21.16 -8.14 -14.38
CA GLU A 190 -21.65 -7.86 -13.02
C GLU A 190 -20.66 -8.25 -11.92
N THR A 191 -19.36 -8.22 -12.21
CA THR A 191 -18.29 -8.46 -11.23
C THR A 191 -17.89 -7.18 -10.48
N ARG A 192 -18.24 -6.01 -11.02
CA ARG A 192 -18.22 -4.74 -10.29
C ARG A 192 -19.63 -4.43 -9.79
N THR A 193 -19.82 -4.43 -8.48
CA THR A 193 -21.16 -4.38 -7.88
C THR A 193 -21.45 -3.18 -6.98
N ASN A 194 -20.50 -2.24 -6.85
CA ASN A 194 -20.63 -1.05 -5.99
C ASN A 194 -21.94 -0.26 -6.20
N ARG A 195 -22.28 0.64 -5.26
CA ARG A 195 -23.62 1.27 -5.13
C ARG A 195 -24.25 1.79 -6.43
N ASP A 196 -23.43 2.37 -7.32
CA ASP A 196 -23.88 2.95 -8.61
C ASP A 196 -23.61 2.05 -9.83
N ALA A 197 -22.98 0.88 -9.64
CA ALA A 197 -22.65 -0.04 -10.73
C ALA A 197 -23.87 -0.51 -11.55
N PRO A 198 -25.04 -0.81 -10.95
CA PRO A 198 -26.21 -1.24 -11.70
C PRO A 198 -26.69 -0.25 -12.77
N ILE A 199 -26.36 1.04 -12.64
CA ILE A 199 -26.67 2.07 -13.65
C ILE A 199 -25.96 1.74 -14.97
N MET A 200 -24.74 1.20 -14.92
CA MET A 200 -23.91 0.92 -16.09
C MET A 200 -24.17 -0.44 -16.74
N TYR A 201 -24.78 -1.41 -16.03
CA TYR A 201 -24.94 -2.78 -16.58
C TYR A 201 -25.69 -2.84 -17.92
N PRO A 202 -26.82 -2.14 -18.13
CA PRO A 202 -27.53 -2.19 -19.40
C PRO A 202 -26.71 -1.61 -20.56
N PHE A 203 -25.96 -0.53 -20.29
CA PHE A 203 -25.09 0.10 -21.29
C PHE A 203 -23.89 -0.78 -21.61
N ALA A 204 -23.29 -1.43 -20.61
CA ALA A 204 -22.20 -2.36 -20.84
C ALA A 204 -22.66 -3.54 -21.70
N LYS A 205 -23.81 -4.16 -21.38
CA LYS A 205 -24.35 -5.30 -22.16
C LYS A 205 -24.81 -4.96 -23.58
N MET A 206 -25.05 -3.69 -23.88
CA MET A 206 -25.45 -3.22 -25.22
C MET A 206 -24.31 -3.26 -26.24
N TYR A 207 -23.07 -3.12 -25.77
CA TYR A 207 -21.89 -2.90 -26.60
C TYR A 207 -20.95 -4.11 -26.58
N SER A 208 -20.29 -4.38 -27.71
CA SER A 208 -19.28 -5.42 -27.85
C SER A 208 -17.92 -5.00 -27.28
N GLU A 209 -16.98 -5.94 -27.16
CA GLU A 209 -15.59 -5.65 -26.79
C GLU A 209 -14.90 -4.65 -27.74
N GLU A 210 -15.18 -4.74 -29.04
CA GLU A 210 -14.66 -3.77 -30.02
C GLU A 210 -15.25 -2.38 -29.78
N ASP A 211 -16.54 -2.30 -29.44
CA ASP A 211 -17.21 -1.04 -29.11
C ASP A 211 -16.61 -0.40 -27.85
N TYR A 212 -16.27 -1.19 -26.82
CA TYR A 212 -15.57 -0.67 -25.64
C TYR A 212 -14.24 -0.03 -26.02
N ARG A 213 -13.45 -0.69 -26.89
CA ARG A 213 -12.17 -0.18 -27.35
C ARG A 213 -12.31 1.10 -28.19
N ASP A 214 -13.31 1.16 -29.07
CA ASP A 214 -13.66 2.36 -29.85
C ASP A 214 -14.03 3.53 -28.91
N ILE A 215 -14.94 3.30 -27.96
CA ILE A 215 -15.40 4.32 -26.99
C ILE A 215 -14.21 4.78 -26.12
N ALA A 216 -13.42 3.84 -25.62
CA ALA A 216 -12.20 4.13 -24.85
C ALA A 216 -11.23 4.99 -25.68
N THR A 217 -11.03 4.68 -26.97
CA THR A 217 -10.19 5.46 -27.88
C THR A 217 -10.69 6.90 -28.02
N TYR A 218 -12.00 7.09 -28.12
CA TYR A 218 -12.60 8.42 -28.23
C TYR A 218 -12.45 9.28 -26.97
N VAL A 219 -12.77 8.73 -25.78
CA VAL A 219 -12.74 9.50 -24.53
C VAL A 219 -11.33 9.73 -24.00
N SER A 220 -10.42 8.76 -24.18
CA SER A 220 -9.03 8.87 -23.74
C SER A 220 -8.14 9.63 -24.74
N GLY A 221 -8.46 9.55 -26.04
CA GLY A 221 -7.59 10.01 -27.11
C GLY A 221 -6.43 9.05 -27.41
N GLN A 222 -6.46 7.81 -26.90
CA GLN A 222 -5.39 6.83 -27.05
C GLN A 222 -5.98 5.44 -27.35
N LYS A 223 -5.28 4.64 -28.16
CA LYS A 223 -5.73 3.27 -28.47
C LYS A 223 -5.41 2.34 -27.29
N PRO A 224 -6.32 1.45 -26.89
CA PRO A 224 -6.04 0.47 -25.84
C PRO A 224 -5.05 -0.60 -26.30
N VAL A 225 -3.96 -0.76 -25.55
CA VAL A 225 -2.90 -1.76 -25.67
C VAL A 225 -3.21 -2.93 -24.75
N GLN A 226 -3.15 -4.15 -25.26
CA GLN A 226 -3.41 -5.33 -24.44
C GLN A 226 -2.37 -5.46 -23.32
N ILE A 227 -2.85 -5.61 -22.09
CA ILE A 227 -2.00 -5.91 -20.94
C ILE A 227 -1.74 -7.42 -20.89
N GLU A 228 -0.49 -7.83 -20.69
CA GLU A 228 -0.16 -9.23 -20.48
C GLU A 228 -0.59 -9.66 -19.07
N TYR A 229 -1.49 -10.64 -19.02
CA TYR A 229 -1.91 -11.28 -17.78
C TYR A 229 -0.97 -12.43 -17.52
N HIS A 230 -0.37 -12.46 -16.34
CA HIS A 230 0.41 -13.60 -15.92
C HIS A 230 -0.30 -14.31 -14.78
N GLU A 231 -0.25 -15.65 -14.79
CA GLU A 231 -0.81 -16.43 -13.71
C GLU A 231 -0.10 -16.11 -12.39
N PHE A 232 -0.90 -16.09 -11.33
CA PHE A 232 -0.43 -16.01 -9.97
C PHE A 232 0.33 -17.31 -9.65
N ILE A 233 1.65 -17.33 -9.81
CA ILE A 233 2.45 -18.52 -9.54
C ILE A 233 2.72 -18.59 -8.05
N SER A 234 2.24 -19.62 -7.37
CA SER A 234 2.57 -19.83 -5.97
C SER A 234 3.93 -20.51 -5.81
N GLY A 235 4.82 -19.96 -4.97
CA GLY A 235 6.00 -20.67 -4.44
C GLY A 235 5.66 -21.79 -3.45
N ILE A 236 4.46 -22.40 -3.54
CA ILE A 236 4.00 -23.45 -2.64
C ILE A 236 4.81 -24.73 -2.91
N GLY A 237 5.58 -25.17 -1.92
CA GLY A 237 6.16 -26.52 -1.90
C GLY A 237 7.64 -26.60 -1.54
N MET A 238 8.38 -25.49 -1.52
CA MET A 238 9.79 -25.51 -1.12
C MET A 238 9.91 -25.51 0.41
N PRO A 239 10.60 -26.48 1.02
CA PRO A 239 10.85 -26.46 2.46
C PRO A 239 11.81 -25.33 2.82
N ALA A 240 11.59 -24.72 3.99
CA ALA A 240 12.57 -23.81 4.56
C ALA A 240 13.94 -24.49 4.71
N PRO A 241 15.05 -23.75 4.56
CA PRO A 241 16.38 -24.32 4.72
C PRO A 241 16.57 -25.03 6.08
N GLN A 242 17.39 -26.09 6.09
CA GLN A 242 17.66 -26.82 7.33
C GLN A 242 18.33 -25.90 8.37
N GLY A 243 17.76 -25.85 9.58
CA GLY A 243 18.26 -24.96 10.64
C GLY A 243 17.82 -23.51 10.48
N PHE A 244 16.80 -23.25 9.64
CA PHE A 244 16.12 -21.97 9.53
C PHE A 244 15.65 -21.47 10.90
N LYS A 245 15.89 -20.19 11.14
CA LYS A 245 15.30 -19.40 12.21
C LYS A 245 14.79 -18.12 11.57
N LEU A 246 13.59 -17.71 11.94
CA LEU A 246 13.11 -16.38 11.55
C LEU A 246 13.99 -15.34 12.23
N PRO A 247 14.69 -14.46 11.49
CA PRO A 247 15.47 -13.39 12.09
C PRO A 247 14.55 -12.42 12.84
N ASP A 248 15.07 -11.86 13.93
CA ASP A 248 14.47 -10.74 14.65
C ASP A 248 14.22 -9.54 13.72
N SER A 249 13.33 -8.62 14.11
CA SER A 249 13.05 -7.42 13.31
C SER A 249 14.24 -6.47 13.22
N GLY A 250 15.17 -6.52 14.19
CA GLY A 250 16.27 -5.57 14.35
C GLY A 250 15.95 -4.40 15.30
N GLN A 251 14.73 -4.34 15.85
CA GLN A 251 14.38 -3.31 16.85
C GLN A 251 14.91 -3.65 18.23
N ILE A 252 15.85 -2.83 18.71
CA ILE A 252 16.51 -3.00 20.02
C ILE A 252 16.21 -1.88 21.01
N GLN A 253 15.31 -0.96 20.66
CA GLN A 253 15.00 0.23 21.45
C GLN A 253 13.49 0.30 21.76
N ASN A 254 13.15 0.62 23.01
CA ASN A 254 11.76 0.84 23.42
C ASN A 254 11.32 2.26 23.04
N PHE A 255 10.05 2.41 22.69
CA PHE A 255 9.42 3.68 22.31
C PHE A 255 8.25 4.06 23.22
N THR A 256 7.86 3.17 24.15
CA THR A 256 6.94 3.39 25.26
C THR A 256 7.51 2.80 26.55
N ASP A 257 6.88 3.10 27.68
CA ASP A 257 7.18 2.49 28.98
C ASP A 257 6.37 1.19 29.20
N THR A 258 5.51 0.81 28.23
CA THR A 258 4.69 -0.40 28.28
C THR A 258 5.52 -1.62 27.87
N LYS A 259 5.61 -2.62 28.78
CA LYS A 259 6.20 -3.92 28.45
C LYS A 259 5.40 -4.61 27.34
N GLY A 260 6.11 -5.21 26.39
CA GLY A 260 5.50 -5.95 25.28
C GLY A 260 6.05 -5.54 23.91
N GLU A 261 6.92 -4.55 23.86
CA GLU A 261 7.53 -4.08 22.62
C GLU A 261 8.47 -5.12 22.02
N ASP A 262 8.73 -5.01 20.73
CA ASP A 262 9.62 -5.91 19.99
C ASP A 262 11.00 -6.05 20.65
N SER A 263 11.56 -4.93 21.11
CA SER A 263 12.85 -4.85 21.78
C SER A 263 12.91 -5.54 23.15
N ASP A 264 11.76 -5.85 23.76
CA ASP A 264 11.71 -6.68 24.97
C ASP A 264 11.95 -8.17 24.65
N TYR A 265 11.93 -8.57 23.36
CA TYR A 265 11.88 -9.96 22.89
C TYR A 265 12.90 -10.33 21.82
N ILE A 266 14.15 -9.88 21.96
CA ILE A 266 15.23 -10.18 21.00
C ILE A 266 15.47 -11.69 20.88
N ASN A 267 15.10 -12.26 19.73
CA ASN A 267 15.29 -13.68 19.44
C ASN A 267 15.85 -13.86 18.03
N ALA A 268 17.06 -14.42 17.93
CA ALA A 268 17.79 -14.58 16.66
C ALA A 268 18.05 -13.21 15.98
N PRO A 269 18.88 -12.34 16.58
CA PRO A 269 19.22 -11.05 15.96
C PRO A 269 19.75 -11.23 14.54
N LEU A 270 19.60 -10.20 13.71
CA LEU A 270 20.14 -10.18 12.35
C LEU A 270 21.63 -10.58 12.38
N ASP A 271 21.99 -11.62 11.63
CA ASP A 271 23.32 -12.21 11.64
C ASP A 271 23.72 -12.63 10.23
N TYR A 272 24.81 -12.06 9.74
CA TYR A 272 25.25 -12.18 8.36
C TYR A 272 26.73 -12.52 8.27
N THR A 273 27.08 -13.38 7.32
CA THR A 273 28.47 -13.69 6.96
C THR A 273 28.73 -13.29 5.53
N ILE A 274 29.76 -12.47 5.31
CA ILE A 274 30.19 -12.08 3.96
C ILE A 274 31.16 -13.14 3.44
N SER A 275 30.90 -13.65 2.23
CA SER A 275 31.78 -14.56 1.49
C SER A 275 33.20 -13.99 1.36
N GLU A 276 34.21 -14.87 1.21
CA GLU A 276 35.60 -14.44 1.00
C GLU A 276 35.78 -13.57 -0.26
N SER A 277 34.98 -13.82 -1.29
CA SER A 277 34.98 -13.00 -2.51
C SER A 277 34.38 -11.61 -2.31
N GLY A 278 33.64 -11.40 -1.21
CA GLY A 278 32.93 -10.18 -0.89
C GLY A 278 31.68 -9.92 -1.73
N LYS A 279 31.27 -10.87 -2.59
CA LYS A 279 30.16 -10.71 -3.55
C LYS A 279 28.81 -11.19 -3.04
N VAL A 280 28.84 -12.02 -2.00
CA VAL A 280 27.67 -12.73 -1.47
C VAL A 280 27.58 -12.57 0.03
N THR A 281 26.35 -12.48 0.53
CA THR A 281 26.00 -12.42 1.95
C THR A 281 25.18 -13.65 2.33
N ILE A 282 25.64 -14.39 3.33
CA ILE A 282 24.94 -15.55 3.90
C ILE A 282 24.19 -15.07 5.13
N ASP A 283 22.88 -15.26 5.17
CA ASP A 283 22.05 -15.04 6.36
C ASP A 283 22.16 -16.28 7.27
N ASN A 284 22.79 -16.10 8.43
CA ASN A 284 23.06 -17.17 9.37
C ASN A 284 21.79 -17.70 10.05
N ASN A 285 20.68 -16.95 10.03
CA ASN A 285 19.42 -17.39 10.60
C ASN A 285 18.59 -18.15 9.56
N THR A 286 18.39 -17.58 8.38
CA THR A 286 17.55 -18.22 7.35
C THR A 286 18.29 -19.27 6.52
N LYS A 287 19.63 -19.25 6.55
CA LYS A 287 20.53 -20.05 5.70
C LYS A 287 20.41 -19.72 4.21
N LEU A 288 19.75 -18.61 3.88
CA LEU A 288 19.68 -18.09 2.53
C LEU A 288 21.00 -17.38 2.18
N MET A 289 21.35 -17.48 0.92
CA MET A 289 22.51 -16.82 0.35
C MET A 289 22.03 -15.76 -0.64
N TRP A 290 22.51 -14.54 -0.45
CA TRP A 290 22.04 -13.37 -1.16
C TRP A 290 23.16 -12.76 -1.99
N GLU A 291 22.81 -12.28 -3.18
CA GLU A 291 23.62 -11.31 -3.89
C GLU A 291 23.86 -10.11 -2.97
N ARG A 292 25.12 -9.69 -2.76
CA ARG A 292 25.46 -8.68 -1.75
C ARG A 292 25.20 -7.25 -2.20
N GLU A 293 25.46 -6.93 -3.47
CA GLU A 293 25.04 -5.66 -4.07
C GLU A 293 23.72 -5.87 -4.80
N ALA A 294 22.74 -4.98 -4.64
CA ALA A 294 21.58 -5.01 -5.53
C ALA A 294 22.00 -4.60 -6.95
N SER A 295 21.16 -4.90 -7.94
CA SER A 295 21.34 -4.46 -9.31
C SER A 295 21.64 -2.95 -9.37
N ARG A 296 22.60 -2.53 -10.18
CA ARG A 296 22.94 -1.10 -10.34
C ARG A 296 22.02 -0.37 -11.30
N ILE A 297 21.16 -1.11 -11.99
CA ILE A 297 20.14 -0.62 -12.91
C ILE A 297 18.76 -1.02 -12.42
N TRP A 298 17.80 -0.16 -12.70
CA TRP A 298 16.40 -0.39 -12.37
C TRP A 298 15.78 -1.18 -13.52
N MET A 299 15.12 -2.28 -13.19
CA MET A 299 14.58 -3.25 -14.15
C MET A 299 13.08 -3.40 -13.93
N THR A 300 12.34 -3.71 -14.99
CA THR A 300 10.99 -4.27 -14.86
C THR A 300 11.06 -5.61 -14.13
N ALA A 301 9.92 -6.11 -13.63
CA ALA A 301 9.90 -7.38 -12.92
C ALA A 301 10.41 -8.55 -13.81
N LEU A 302 10.04 -8.57 -15.10
CA LEU A 302 10.45 -9.61 -16.05
C LEU A 302 11.96 -9.57 -16.34
N GLU A 303 12.51 -8.37 -16.60
CA GLU A 303 13.95 -8.20 -16.80
C GLU A 303 14.73 -8.63 -15.56
N GLY A 304 14.21 -8.35 -14.37
CA GLY A 304 14.81 -8.81 -13.13
C GLY A 304 14.77 -10.34 -12.99
N GLU A 305 13.65 -10.97 -13.31
CA GLU A 305 13.50 -12.43 -13.24
C GLU A 305 14.58 -13.10 -14.10
N GLN A 306 14.69 -12.64 -15.34
CA GLN A 306 15.73 -13.06 -16.28
C GLN A 306 17.14 -12.74 -15.78
N TYR A 307 17.34 -11.60 -15.10
CA TYR A 307 18.64 -11.27 -14.50
C TYR A 307 19.06 -12.32 -13.47
N CYS A 308 18.16 -12.71 -12.56
CA CYS A 308 18.50 -13.70 -11.55
C CYS A 308 18.68 -15.11 -12.11
N GLU A 309 17.84 -15.53 -13.06
CA GLU A 309 17.96 -16.86 -13.70
C GLU A 309 19.27 -17.03 -14.48
N ASN A 310 19.85 -15.93 -14.99
CA ASN A 310 21.10 -15.94 -15.74
C ASN A 310 22.32 -15.50 -14.89
N LEU A 311 22.13 -15.24 -13.59
CA LEU A 311 23.21 -14.78 -12.73
C LEU A 311 24.17 -15.94 -12.43
N GLU A 312 25.45 -15.74 -12.74
CA GLU A 312 26.55 -16.58 -12.24
C GLU A 312 27.38 -15.75 -11.25
N LEU A 313 27.32 -16.11 -9.97
CA LEU A 313 27.96 -15.35 -8.90
C LEU A 313 28.53 -16.27 -7.83
N ASP A 314 29.77 -16.02 -7.45
CA ASP A 314 30.51 -16.74 -6.41
C ASP A 314 30.56 -18.27 -6.60
N GLY A 315 30.56 -18.72 -7.87
CA GLY A 315 30.57 -20.14 -8.24
C GLY A 315 29.20 -20.80 -8.32
N TYR A 316 28.12 -20.04 -8.14
CA TYR A 316 26.73 -20.53 -8.18
C TYR A 316 25.97 -19.98 -9.38
N GLN A 317 25.07 -20.79 -9.94
CA GLN A 317 24.23 -20.50 -11.11
C GLN A 317 22.74 -20.76 -10.84
N ASP A 318 22.37 -21.20 -9.63
CA ASP A 318 21.01 -21.50 -9.17
C ASP A 318 20.37 -20.29 -8.46
N TRP A 319 20.72 -19.08 -8.89
CA TRP A 319 20.16 -17.84 -8.39
C TRP A 319 18.72 -17.66 -8.88
N ARG A 320 17.89 -17.07 -8.03
CA ARG A 320 16.48 -16.85 -8.33
C ARG A 320 15.96 -15.54 -7.75
N PHE A 321 14.79 -15.16 -8.23
CA PHE A 321 13.99 -14.13 -7.61
C PHE A 321 13.66 -14.48 -6.15
N PRO A 322 13.75 -13.51 -5.23
CA PRO A 322 13.43 -13.76 -3.83
C PRO A 322 11.93 -13.85 -3.64
N LEU A 323 11.50 -14.78 -2.77
CA LEU A 323 10.12 -14.86 -2.33
C LEU A 323 9.84 -13.76 -1.29
N MET A 324 8.58 -13.34 -1.18
CA MET A 324 8.19 -12.22 -0.31
C MET A 324 8.72 -12.35 1.12
N LYS A 325 8.53 -13.53 1.74
CA LYS A 325 8.98 -13.80 3.11
C LYS A 325 10.49 -13.88 3.25
N GLU A 326 11.21 -14.25 2.19
CA GLU A 326 12.68 -14.24 2.16
C GLU A 326 13.20 -12.81 2.09
N LEU A 327 12.65 -11.99 1.19
CA LEU A 327 13.08 -10.61 1.07
C LEU A 327 12.76 -9.81 2.35
N GLN A 328 11.65 -10.14 3.01
CA GLN A 328 11.31 -9.54 4.29
C GLN A 328 12.25 -10.01 5.43
N SER A 329 12.86 -11.19 5.35
CA SER A 329 13.72 -11.69 6.43
C SER A 329 14.97 -10.84 6.61
N ILE A 330 15.47 -10.23 5.53
CA ILE A 330 16.65 -9.34 5.56
C ILE A 330 16.32 -7.88 5.89
N ALA A 331 15.03 -7.53 6.03
CA ALA A 331 14.63 -6.20 6.46
C ALA A 331 15.09 -5.92 7.91
N ASP A 332 15.51 -4.69 8.17
CA ASP A 332 15.84 -4.21 9.51
C ASP A 332 14.91 -3.06 9.89
N TYR A 333 13.88 -3.38 10.67
CA TYR A 333 12.86 -2.44 11.13
C TYR A 333 13.36 -1.52 12.25
N GLY A 334 14.55 -1.75 12.80
CA GLY A 334 15.26 -0.80 13.65
C GLY A 334 15.88 0.35 12.87
N ASN A 335 16.06 0.17 11.56
CA ASN A 335 16.67 1.14 10.66
C ASN A 335 15.67 1.80 9.70
N PHE A 336 16.03 2.99 9.21
CA PHE A 336 15.23 3.75 8.27
C PHE A 336 16.12 4.45 7.24
N ARG A 337 15.74 4.34 5.96
CA ARG A 337 16.44 4.92 4.80
C ARG A 337 17.94 4.60 4.78
N PRO A 338 18.32 3.31 4.65
CA PRO A 338 17.45 2.17 4.39
C PRO A 338 17.21 1.25 5.60
N ALA A 339 16.06 0.57 5.63
CA ALA A 339 15.66 -0.46 6.58
C ALA A 339 16.29 -1.83 6.24
N ILE A 340 17.62 -1.86 6.19
CA ILE A 340 18.44 -3.06 5.95
C ILE A 340 19.83 -2.86 6.57
N ASP A 341 20.50 -3.94 6.98
CA ASP A 341 21.89 -3.86 7.41
C ASP A 341 22.80 -3.49 6.22
N THR A 342 23.27 -2.24 6.22
CA THR A 342 24.11 -1.71 5.13
C THR A 342 25.55 -2.24 5.11
N ASN A 343 26.03 -2.88 6.18
CA ASN A 343 27.32 -3.56 6.17
C ASN A 343 27.22 -4.90 5.42
N ALA A 344 26.14 -5.63 5.69
CA ALA A 344 25.80 -6.89 5.02
C ALA A 344 25.31 -6.66 3.59
N PHE A 345 24.55 -5.60 3.34
CA PHE A 345 23.93 -5.27 2.05
C PHE A 345 24.22 -3.81 1.65
N PRO A 346 25.43 -3.54 1.12
CA PRO A 346 25.84 -2.19 0.78
C PRO A 346 25.04 -1.60 -0.40
N ASN A 347 25.18 -0.29 -0.57
CA ASN A 347 24.69 0.48 -1.71
C ASN A 347 23.16 0.48 -1.92
N MET A 348 22.37 0.16 -0.89
CA MET A 348 20.92 0.30 -0.96
C MET A 348 20.53 1.79 -0.97
N PRO A 349 19.83 2.31 -2.00
CA PRO A 349 19.47 3.72 -2.03
C PRO A 349 18.51 4.09 -0.90
N ARG A 350 18.63 5.33 -0.41
CA ARG A 350 17.86 5.82 0.74
C ARG A 350 16.42 6.22 0.41
N MET A 351 16.11 6.46 -0.86
CA MET A 351 14.76 6.84 -1.30
C MET A 351 14.36 6.04 -2.54
N ALA A 352 13.06 5.80 -2.67
CA ALA A 352 12.43 5.08 -3.79
C ALA A 352 12.99 3.67 -4.05
N ALA A 353 13.75 3.10 -3.12
CA ALA A 353 14.48 1.85 -3.32
C ALA A 353 13.61 0.63 -3.02
N GLY A 354 12.85 0.19 -4.01
CA GLY A 354 12.18 -1.12 -3.96
C GLY A 354 13.07 -2.21 -4.52
N ILE A 355 12.94 -3.42 -3.96
CA ILE A 355 13.45 -4.65 -4.57
C ILE A 355 12.26 -5.52 -4.96
N TRP A 356 12.23 -5.95 -6.22
CA TRP A 356 11.19 -6.87 -6.71
C TRP A 356 11.21 -8.19 -5.95
N THR A 357 10.03 -8.76 -5.73
CA THR A 357 9.87 -10.07 -5.13
C THR A 357 8.77 -10.87 -5.83
N PHE A 358 8.83 -12.18 -5.65
CA PHE A 358 7.90 -13.16 -6.19
C PHE A 358 6.99 -13.68 -5.07
N PRO A 359 5.71 -13.99 -5.32
CA PRO A 359 5.02 -14.09 -6.61
C PRO A 359 4.43 -12.76 -7.15
N LYS A 360 3.77 -12.82 -8.32
CA LYS A 360 2.96 -11.70 -8.86
C LYS A 360 1.83 -11.37 -7.90
N SER A 361 1.35 -10.13 -7.85
CA SER A 361 0.30 -9.78 -6.88
C SER A 361 -1.06 -10.32 -7.32
N ASP A 362 -2.08 -10.15 -6.47
CA ASP A 362 -3.48 -10.49 -6.76
C ASP A 362 -4.14 -9.59 -7.84
N HIS A 363 -3.34 -8.80 -8.55
CA HIS A 363 -3.76 -7.96 -9.66
C HIS A 363 -2.92 -8.27 -10.91
N PRO A 364 -3.54 -8.42 -12.08
CA PRO A 364 -2.90 -8.99 -13.26
C PRO A 364 -1.72 -8.19 -13.83
N ASP A 365 -1.65 -6.89 -13.56
CA ASP A 365 -0.55 -6.02 -14.01
C ASP A 365 0.38 -5.57 -12.86
N HIS A 366 0.33 -6.20 -11.68
CA HIS A 366 1.17 -5.86 -10.54
C HIS A 366 2.09 -6.99 -10.09
N VAL A 367 3.27 -6.62 -9.63
CA VAL A 367 4.24 -7.50 -8.97
C VAL A 367 4.55 -6.94 -7.59
N TRP A 368 4.78 -7.84 -6.65
CA TRP A 368 5.16 -7.47 -5.30
C TRP A 368 6.57 -6.90 -5.24
N HIS A 369 6.79 -5.91 -4.38
CA HIS A 369 8.12 -5.48 -3.97
C HIS A 369 8.17 -5.18 -2.47
N ILE A 370 9.38 -5.12 -1.94
CA ILE A 370 9.64 -4.53 -0.61
C ILE A 370 10.38 -3.22 -0.80
N GLY A 371 9.82 -2.14 -0.28
CA GLY A 371 10.46 -0.84 -0.27
C GLY A 371 11.37 -0.70 0.94
N PHE A 372 12.69 -0.72 0.71
CA PHE A 372 13.68 -0.64 1.78
C PHE A 372 13.94 0.76 2.39
N PRO A 373 13.20 1.84 2.10
CA PRO A 373 13.19 2.97 3.03
C PRO A 373 12.75 2.56 4.44
N ASP A 374 11.75 1.69 4.57
CA ASP A 374 11.12 1.28 5.84
C ASP A 374 10.71 -0.21 5.85
N ALA A 375 11.00 -0.95 4.78
CA ALA A 375 10.61 -2.34 4.56
C ALA A 375 9.09 -2.58 4.44
N HIS A 376 8.33 -1.60 3.93
CA HIS A 376 6.93 -1.82 3.57
C HIS A 376 6.78 -2.79 2.40
N ILE A 377 5.68 -3.53 2.40
CA ILE A 377 5.28 -4.46 1.35
C ILE A 377 4.24 -3.76 0.46
N MET A 378 4.42 -3.78 -0.86
CA MET A 378 3.45 -3.16 -1.77
C MET A 378 3.49 -3.85 -3.13
N GLY A 379 2.33 -3.94 -3.78
CA GLY A 379 2.24 -4.33 -5.18
C GLY A 379 2.42 -3.10 -6.06
N GLN A 380 3.12 -3.24 -7.16
CA GLN A 380 3.34 -2.14 -8.11
C GLN A 380 3.21 -2.66 -9.53
N HIS A 381 2.72 -1.80 -10.44
CA HIS A 381 2.68 -2.07 -11.87
C HIS A 381 3.95 -2.72 -12.42
N THR A 382 3.77 -3.72 -13.29
CA THR A 382 4.83 -4.38 -14.08
C THR A 382 5.59 -3.40 -14.98
N ALA A 383 4.95 -2.30 -15.39
CA ALA A 383 5.56 -1.20 -16.13
C ALA A 383 6.46 -0.28 -15.27
N SER A 384 6.50 -0.47 -13.96
CA SER A 384 7.50 0.18 -13.10
C SER A 384 8.82 -0.54 -13.16
N THR A 385 9.88 0.19 -12.83
CA THR A 385 11.21 -0.38 -12.64
C THR A 385 11.57 -0.31 -11.16
N LYS A 386 12.29 -1.31 -10.64
CA LYS A 386 12.85 -1.36 -9.28
C LYS A 386 14.23 -2.01 -9.33
N LEU A 387 14.94 -2.03 -8.21
CA LEU A 387 16.16 -2.81 -8.09
C LEU A 387 15.83 -4.30 -7.97
N VAL A 388 16.84 -5.12 -8.20
CA VAL A 388 16.76 -6.58 -8.11
C VAL A 388 17.88 -7.04 -7.19
N ARG A 389 17.60 -8.06 -6.38
CA ARG A 389 18.61 -8.76 -5.58
C ARG A 389 18.27 -10.23 -5.60
N CYS A 390 19.18 -11.04 -6.10
CA CYS A 390 18.94 -12.46 -6.23
C CYS A 390 19.23 -13.19 -4.93
N VAL A 391 18.50 -14.29 -4.72
CA VAL A 391 18.69 -15.20 -3.59
C VAL A 391 18.89 -16.61 -4.11
N ARG A 392 19.59 -17.43 -3.34
CA ARG A 392 19.67 -18.87 -3.52
C ARG A 392 19.69 -19.58 -2.16
N ALA A 393 19.45 -20.88 -2.19
CA ALA A 393 19.65 -21.75 -1.04
C ALA A 393 20.03 -23.15 -1.52
N ASP A 394 20.77 -23.88 -0.70
CA ASP A 394 21.16 -25.24 -1.05
C ASP A 394 19.94 -26.17 -1.14
N ASN A 395 20.04 -27.17 -2.02
CA ASN A 395 18.98 -28.17 -2.28
C ASN A 395 17.64 -27.57 -2.77
N GLY A 396 17.65 -26.37 -3.34
CA GLY A 396 16.43 -25.69 -3.82
C GLY A 396 15.48 -25.28 -2.69
N ALA A 397 15.99 -25.12 -1.47
CA ALA A 397 15.20 -24.65 -0.34
C ALA A 397 14.73 -23.20 -0.53
N ALA A 398 13.62 -22.86 0.10
CA ALA A 398 13.11 -21.49 0.12
C ALA A 398 12.21 -21.25 1.33
N TYR A 399 12.14 -20.02 1.81
CA TYR A 399 11.22 -19.65 2.87
C TYR A 399 9.93 -19.05 2.31
N HIS A 400 8.89 -19.88 2.21
CA HIS A 400 7.55 -19.46 1.83
C HIS A 400 6.47 -20.43 2.30
N ASN A 401 6.83 -21.71 2.47
CA ASN A 401 5.93 -22.74 2.95
C ASN A 401 5.33 -22.39 4.32
N MET A 402 4.14 -22.93 4.55
CA MET A 402 3.47 -22.83 5.82
C MET A 402 3.16 -24.25 6.30
N SER A 403 3.35 -24.50 7.58
CA SER A 403 3.07 -25.79 8.20
C SER A 403 2.51 -25.53 9.58
N TYR A 404 1.30 -26.02 9.82
CA TYR A 404 0.55 -25.73 11.03
C TYR A 404 0.02 -27.00 11.68
N VAL A 405 -0.04 -26.99 13.01
CA VAL A 405 -0.70 -28.02 13.83
C VAL A 405 -1.71 -27.32 14.73
N ASP A 406 -2.97 -27.73 14.64
CA ASP A 406 -3.98 -27.34 15.62
C ASP A 406 -3.79 -28.18 16.89
N ASN A 407 -3.49 -27.51 18.00
CA ASN A 407 -3.24 -28.15 19.28
C ASN A 407 -4.54 -28.53 20.03
N GLN A 408 -5.71 -28.25 19.44
CA GLN A 408 -7.05 -28.56 19.98
C GLN A 408 -7.33 -27.94 21.36
N ASN A 409 -6.61 -26.88 21.71
CA ASN A 409 -6.73 -26.17 22.99
C ASN A 409 -6.85 -24.64 22.80
N GLY A 410 -7.27 -24.21 21.61
CA GLY A 410 -7.36 -22.80 21.22
C GLY A 410 -6.04 -22.20 20.71
N THR A 411 -5.01 -23.03 20.47
CA THR A 411 -3.72 -22.59 19.92
C THR A 411 -3.34 -23.34 18.65
N VAL A 412 -2.51 -22.71 17.83
CA VAL A 412 -1.93 -23.28 16.61
C VAL A 412 -0.42 -23.20 16.69
N THR A 413 0.26 -24.31 16.46
CA THR A 413 1.72 -24.33 16.29
C THR A 413 2.06 -24.11 14.82
N GLU A 414 2.89 -23.11 14.55
CA GLU A 414 3.52 -22.85 13.26
C GLU A 414 4.91 -23.51 13.28
N ASN A 415 5.09 -24.52 12.43
CA ASN A 415 6.23 -25.43 12.49
C ASN A 415 7.49 -24.86 11.82
N VAL A 416 7.37 -23.86 10.93
CA VAL A 416 8.54 -23.34 10.19
C VAL A 416 9.36 -22.41 11.07
N THR A 417 8.71 -21.49 11.79
CA THR A 417 9.34 -20.56 12.73
C THR A 417 9.34 -21.06 14.19
N GLN A 418 8.71 -22.21 14.46
CA GLN A 418 8.61 -22.82 15.79
C GLN A 418 7.92 -21.89 16.80
N ARG A 419 6.78 -21.33 16.38
CA ARG A 419 5.97 -20.40 17.17
C ARG A 419 4.59 -20.97 17.45
N MET A 420 4.02 -20.60 18.58
CA MET A 420 2.64 -20.94 18.91
C MET A 420 1.79 -19.69 18.90
N TRP A 421 0.63 -19.77 18.26
CA TRP A 421 -0.27 -18.67 17.99
C TRP A 421 -1.62 -18.88 18.65
N GLN A 422 -2.25 -17.79 19.05
CA GLN A 422 -3.66 -17.76 19.40
C GLN A 422 -4.49 -18.11 18.15
N LYS A 423 -5.36 -19.13 18.25
CA LYS A 423 -6.20 -19.61 17.13
C LYS A 423 -7.37 -18.66 16.84
N HIS A 424 -8.13 -18.34 17.87
CA HIS A 424 -9.30 -17.46 17.80
C HIS A 424 -9.00 -16.15 18.51
N ILE A 425 -9.35 -15.04 17.85
CA ILE A 425 -9.29 -13.70 18.47
C ILE A 425 -10.58 -13.41 19.23
N ASP A 426 -10.59 -12.30 19.97
CA ASP A 426 -11.77 -11.85 20.73
C ASP A 426 -12.59 -10.75 20.02
N PHE A 427 -12.21 -10.41 18.79
CA PHE A 427 -12.85 -9.38 17.96
C PHE A 427 -12.91 -7.99 18.60
N GLN A 428 -12.11 -7.73 19.64
CA GLN A 428 -11.96 -6.40 20.20
C GLN A 428 -10.82 -5.67 19.51
N GLN A 429 -11.10 -4.48 19.01
CA GLN A 429 -10.08 -3.58 18.49
C GLN A 429 -9.54 -2.72 19.63
N ARG A 430 -8.22 -2.50 19.65
CA ARG A 430 -7.51 -1.84 20.75
C ARG A 430 -6.45 -0.88 20.23
N PRO A 431 -6.16 0.21 20.95
CA PRO A 431 -4.90 0.95 20.78
C PRO A 431 -3.68 0.04 20.99
N TRP A 432 -2.53 0.46 20.48
CA TRP A 432 -1.33 -0.37 20.41
C TRP A 432 -0.82 -0.86 21.78
N GLU A 433 -0.79 0.01 22.78
CA GLU A 433 -0.32 -0.34 24.13
C GLU A 433 -1.28 -1.30 24.85
N GLU A 434 -2.59 -1.13 24.64
CA GLU A 434 -3.60 -2.05 25.15
C GLU A 434 -3.52 -3.43 24.46
N ALA A 435 -3.15 -3.47 23.17
CA ALA A 435 -2.92 -4.73 22.46
C ALA A 435 -1.71 -5.50 23.03
N MET A 436 -0.63 -4.80 23.39
CA MET A 436 0.52 -5.41 24.07
C MET A 436 0.09 -5.96 25.44
N GLN A 437 -0.57 -5.16 26.26
CA GLN A 437 -1.05 -5.58 27.58
C GLN A 437 -2.05 -6.73 27.51
N TYR A 438 -2.90 -6.77 26.49
CA TYR A 438 -3.81 -7.90 26.25
C TYR A 438 -3.02 -9.21 26.10
N CYS A 439 -1.98 -9.22 25.27
CA CYS A 439 -1.19 -10.43 25.06
C CYS A 439 -0.37 -10.81 26.31
N GLU A 440 0.25 -9.85 27.00
CA GLU A 440 1.01 -10.12 28.23
C GLU A 440 0.15 -10.75 29.34
N ASN A 441 -1.15 -10.46 29.36
CA ASN A 441 -2.08 -10.97 30.36
C ASN A 441 -2.88 -12.20 29.88
N LEU A 442 -2.66 -12.66 28.64
CA LEU A 442 -3.41 -13.78 28.07
C LEU A 442 -3.02 -15.09 28.77
N ASN A 443 -4.02 -15.84 29.23
CA ASN A 443 -3.86 -17.23 29.65
C ASN A 443 -4.64 -18.13 28.68
N LEU A 444 -3.91 -18.85 27.83
CA LEU A 444 -4.49 -19.66 26.77
C LEU A 444 -3.65 -20.92 26.53
N GLY A 445 -4.32 -22.06 26.32
CA GLY A 445 -3.66 -23.34 26.05
C GLY A 445 -2.77 -23.85 27.19
N GLY A 446 -2.92 -23.33 28.41
CA GLY A 446 -2.04 -23.63 29.56
C GLY A 446 -0.78 -22.76 29.63
N HIS A 447 -0.70 -21.69 28.84
CA HIS A 447 0.45 -20.80 28.72
C HIS A 447 0.09 -19.36 29.12
N GLN A 448 1.06 -18.66 29.72
CA GLN A 448 0.95 -17.28 30.24
C GLN A 448 2.10 -16.37 29.76
N ASP A 449 2.94 -16.88 28.87
CA ASP A 449 4.09 -16.21 28.24
C ASP A 449 3.74 -15.69 26.83
N TRP A 450 2.49 -15.26 26.66
CA TRP A 450 1.99 -14.69 25.41
C TRP A 450 2.45 -13.25 25.27
N ARG A 451 2.67 -12.84 24.01
CA ARG A 451 3.07 -11.49 23.64
C ARG A 451 2.50 -11.11 22.29
N LEU A 452 2.58 -9.82 21.97
CA LEU A 452 2.26 -9.34 20.64
C LEU A 452 3.39 -9.77 19.67
N PRO A 453 3.08 -10.25 18.45
CA PRO A 453 4.09 -10.63 17.47
C PRO A 453 4.78 -9.40 16.90
N ASN A 454 6.06 -9.50 16.59
CA ASN A 454 6.71 -8.45 15.80
C ASN A 454 6.29 -8.51 14.33
N VAL A 455 6.67 -7.51 13.54
CA VAL A 455 6.22 -7.40 12.14
C VAL A 455 6.65 -8.58 11.26
N LYS A 456 7.83 -9.19 11.49
CA LYS A 456 8.29 -10.38 10.77
C LYS A 456 7.49 -11.61 11.17
N GLU A 457 7.20 -11.76 12.46
CA GLU A 457 6.36 -12.84 12.97
C GLU A 457 4.93 -12.74 12.44
N ALA A 458 4.32 -11.54 12.43
CA ALA A 458 3.00 -11.34 11.85
C ALA A 458 2.94 -11.67 10.34
N VAL A 459 4.00 -11.32 9.59
CA VAL A 459 4.10 -11.68 8.17
C VAL A 459 4.38 -13.17 7.94
N SER A 460 5.00 -13.87 8.90
CA SER A 460 5.29 -15.31 8.78
C SER A 460 4.06 -16.17 8.54
N ILE A 461 2.89 -15.76 9.05
CA ILE A 461 1.62 -16.46 8.87
C ILE A 461 0.81 -15.99 7.64
N VAL A 462 1.30 -15.00 6.90
CA VAL A 462 0.64 -14.56 5.67
C VAL A 462 0.74 -15.64 4.60
N ASN A 463 -0.39 -15.98 3.99
CA ASN A 463 -0.44 -16.76 2.76
C ASN A 463 -0.59 -15.81 1.57
N TYR A 464 0.54 -15.48 0.93
CA TYR A 464 0.52 -14.58 -0.22
C TYR A 464 -0.25 -15.14 -1.43
N ASN A 465 -0.61 -16.43 -1.44
CA ASN A 465 -1.46 -17.05 -2.47
C ASN A 465 -2.96 -16.91 -2.21
N LYS A 466 -3.34 -16.24 -1.12
CA LYS A 466 -4.72 -15.93 -0.78
C LYS A 466 -4.87 -14.43 -0.61
N THR A 467 -6.09 -13.95 -0.79
CA THR A 467 -6.48 -12.58 -0.47
C THR A 467 -7.84 -12.56 0.18
N SER A 468 -8.03 -11.65 1.13
CA SER A 468 -9.31 -11.40 1.82
C SER A 468 -9.97 -12.65 2.44
N PRO A 469 -9.30 -13.35 3.41
CA PRO A 469 -8.02 -13.00 4.00
C PRO A 469 -6.82 -13.79 3.43
N ALA A 470 -5.66 -13.14 3.39
CA ALA A 470 -4.34 -13.68 3.04
C ALA A 470 -3.72 -14.49 4.18
N ILE A 471 -4.48 -15.43 4.77
CA ILE A 471 -4.04 -16.35 5.83
C ILE A 471 -4.76 -17.69 5.67
N ASP A 472 -4.27 -18.76 6.30
CA ASP A 472 -4.95 -20.04 6.28
C ASP A 472 -6.10 -20.12 7.30
N GLU A 473 -7.33 -19.89 6.84
CA GLU A 473 -8.54 -19.90 7.67
C GLU A 473 -8.85 -21.25 8.33
N GLN A 474 -8.28 -22.36 7.84
CA GLN A 474 -8.38 -23.65 8.56
C GLN A 474 -7.76 -23.56 9.95
N TYR A 475 -6.66 -22.82 10.08
CA TYR A 475 -5.89 -22.66 11.30
C TYR A 475 -6.17 -21.33 11.99
N PHE A 476 -6.52 -20.28 11.24
CA PHE A 476 -6.82 -18.95 11.76
C PHE A 476 -8.23 -18.51 11.33
N PRO A 477 -9.28 -19.20 11.80
CA PRO A 477 -10.65 -18.93 11.40
C PRO A 477 -11.08 -17.52 11.80
N ASP A 478 -12.06 -16.99 11.06
CA ASP A 478 -12.72 -15.71 11.33
C ASP A 478 -11.77 -14.50 11.37
N THR A 479 -10.60 -14.58 10.72
CA THR A 479 -9.64 -13.46 10.68
C THR A 479 -10.26 -12.29 9.90
N PRO A 480 -10.49 -11.12 10.52
CA PRO A 480 -11.04 -9.97 9.81
C PRO A 480 -10.08 -9.49 8.72
N SER A 481 -10.53 -9.53 7.46
CA SER A 481 -9.77 -9.01 6.32
C SER A 481 -9.97 -7.51 6.10
N LYS A 482 -10.93 -6.90 6.81
CA LYS A 482 -11.36 -5.51 6.66
C LYS A 482 -10.77 -4.58 7.74
N SER A 483 -9.54 -4.86 8.18
CA SER A 483 -8.86 -4.10 9.24
C SER A 483 -7.39 -4.54 9.31
N PHE A 484 -6.69 -4.03 10.31
CA PHE A 484 -5.31 -4.38 10.63
C PHE A 484 -5.21 -5.16 11.94
N PHE A 485 -4.04 -5.77 12.12
CA PHE A 485 -3.59 -6.39 13.35
C PHE A 485 -2.34 -5.70 13.84
N TRP A 486 -2.32 -5.31 15.12
CA TRP A 486 -1.14 -4.73 15.72
C TRP A 486 0.03 -5.72 15.77
N THR A 487 1.23 -5.19 15.56
CA THR A 487 2.50 -5.88 15.83
C THR A 487 3.22 -5.17 16.97
N SER A 488 4.17 -5.80 17.65
CA SER A 488 4.98 -5.17 18.71
C SER A 488 6.07 -4.23 18.18
N SER A 489 6.27 -4.17 16.86
CA SER A 489 7.29 -3.33 16.24
C SER A 489 6.80 -1.89 16.10
N SER A 490 7.56 -0.93 16.63
CA SER A 490 7.30 0.50 16.43
C SER A 490 7.60 0.91 14.97
N ASP A 491 6.94 1.93 14.44
CA ASP A 491 7.28 2.46 13.11
C ASP A 491 8.26 3.63 13.26
N VAL A 492 9.54 3.36 12.96
CA VAL A 492 10.62 4.35 13.05
C VAL A 492 10.58 5.40 11.94
N ALA A 493 9.85 5.15 10.86
CA ALA A 493 9.71 6.05 9.72
C ALA A 493 8.65 7.14 9.99
N GLY A 494 7.60 6.76 10.71
CA GLY A 494 6.39 7.53 10.94
C GLY A 494 5.45 7.49 9.72
N PRO A 495 4.19 7.95 9.88
CA PRO A 495 3.08 7.65 8.97
C PRO A 495 3.16 8.33 7.58
N PHE A 496 4.13 9.23 7.37
CA PHE A 496 4.27 10.03 6.13
C PHE A 496 5.70 10.05 5.59
N TRP A 497 6.39 8.94 5.69
CA TRP A 497 7.82 8.84 5.41
C TRP A 497 8.18 9.10 3.95
N PHE A 498 7.30 8.84 2.97
CA PHE A 498 7.56 9.08 1.53
C PHE A 498 7.85 10.56 1.21
N ALA A 499 7.30 11.47 2.01
CA ALA A 499 7.31 12.89 1.72
C ALA A 499 8.31 13.69 2.56
N ARG A 500 9.15 13.03 3.38
CA ARG A 500 10.27 13.69 4.05
C ARG A 500 11.38 13.92 3.02
N PRO A 501 11.60 15.17 2.54
CA PRO A 501 12.70 15.43 1.62
C PRO A 501 14.02 15.22 2.37
N LEU A 502 15.00 14.64 1.68
CA LEU A 502 16.36 14.65 2.21
C LEU A 502 16.89 16.08 2.18
N ASN A 503 17.44 16.55 3.29
CA ASN A 503 18.22 17.79 3.29
C ASN A 503 19.40 17.64 2.32
N MET A 504 19.86 18.78 1.78
CA MET A 504 21.06 18.82 0.96
C MET A 504 22.23 18.17 1.74
N ARG A 505 22.94 17.24 1.09
CA ARG A 505 24.12 16.61 1.71
C ARG A 505 25.12 17.69 2.09
N LYS A 506 25.60 17.64 3.33
CA LYS A 506 26.75 18.43 3.78
C LYS A 506 28.03 17.64 3.52
N ASP A 507 29.14 18.34 3.33
CA ASP A 507 30.44 17.71 3.42
C ASP A 507 30.65 17.20 4.86
N GLN A 508 31.00 15.92 5.01
CA GLN A 508 31.27 15.26 6.29
C GLN A 508 30.10 15.21 7.28
N GLN A 509 28.92 14.73 6.86
CA GLN A 509 27.81 14.43 7.79
C GLN A 509 28.18 13.34 8.81
N THR A 510 27.78 13.51 10.07
CA THR A 510 27.90 12.46 11.09
C THR A 510 26.82 11.38 10.93
N ALA A 511 26.98 10.22 11.57
CA ALA A 511 25.97 9.16 11.54
C ALA A 511 24.62 9.64 12.11
N GLU A 512 24.65 10.48 13.14
CA GLU A 512 23.46 11.08 13.76
C GLU A 512 22.77 12.09 12.84
N GLU A 513 23.51 12.86 12.04
CA GLU A 513 22.93 13.75 11.04
C GLU A 513 22.31 13.00 9.85
N LEU A 514 22.65 11.73 9.67
CA LEU A 514 22.06 10.82 8.69
C LEU A 514 20.84 10.09 9.26
N ASP A 515 20.65 10.10 10.58
CA ASP A 515 19.52 9.51 11.26
C ASP A 515 18.29 10.42 11.14
N LEU A 516 17.33 9.97 10.35
CA LEU A 516 16.08 10.70 10.09
C LEU A 516 14.95 10.32 11.05
N ARG A 517 15.25 9.46 12.04
CA ARG A 517 14.38 9.14 13.17
C ARG A 517 14.42 10.32 14.16
N THR A 518 13.80 11.43 13.80
CA THR A 518 13.95 12.70 14.54
C THR A 518 13.40 12.65 15.98
N ASP A 519 14.00 13.40 16.90
CA ASP A 519 13.52 13.66 18.29
C ASP A 519 12.10 14.29 18.35
N LYS A 520 11.67 14.91 17.24
CA LYS A 520 10.34 15.54 17.05
C LYS A 520 9.41 14.70 16.15
N GLY A 521 9.88 13.57 15.65
CA GLY A 521 9.17 12.73 14.70
C GLY A 521 8.38 11.71 15.48
N GLN A 522 7.07 11.91 15.50
CA GLN A 522 6.02 10.99 15.96
C GLN A 522 6.54 9.61 16.38
N LYS A 523 6.91 9.47 17.66
CA LYS A 523 7.04 8.18 18.38
C LYS A 523 5.69 7.47 18.55
N ASP A 524 4.67 7.99 17.90
CA ASP A 524 3.26 7.66 18.07
C ASP A 524 2.78 6.75 16.93
N SER A 525 3.68 5.98 16.32
CA SER A 525 3.33 5.04 15.26
C SER A 525 3.96 3.68 15.46
N ALA A 526 3.22 2.65 15.06
CA ALA A 526 3.60 1.25 15.14
C ALA A 526 3.20 0.52 13.86
N TRP A 527 3.86 -0.60 13.57
CA TRP A 527 3.51 -1.44 12.44
C TRP A 527 2.23 -2.21 12.73
N ALA A 528 1.32 -2.19 11.76
CA ALA A 528 0.14 -3.04 11.74
C ALA A 528 0.08 -3.82 10.42
N VAL A 529 -0.33 -5.08 10.46
CA VAL A 529 -0.44 -5.96 9.29
C VAL A 529 -1.90 -6.19 8.94
N GLY A 530 -2.27 -5.88 7.70
CA GLY A 530 -3.59 -6.16 7.16
C GLY A 530 -3.60 -7.50 6.44
N TYR A 531 -4.29 -8.51 6.98
CA TYR A 531 -4.45 -9.82 6.34
C TYR A 531 -5.40 -9.79 5.14
N GLN A 532 -5.67 -8.63 4.55
CA GLN A 532 -6.31 -8.59 3.26
C GLN A 532 -5.38 -9.12 2.16
N ILE A 533 -4.13 -8.67 2.18
CA ILE A 533 -3.06 -9.06 1.26
C ILE A 533 -1.73 -9.33 2.01
N GLY A 534 -1.73 -9.20 3.34
CA GLY A 534 -0.55 -9.39 4.18
C GLY A 534 0.49 -8.27 4.05
N SER A 535 0.02 -7.03 3.85
CA SER A 535 0.86 -5.84 3.82
C SER A 535 0.94 -5.20 5.19
N GLY A 536 2.16 -4.78 5.58
CA GLY A 536 2.40 -3.95 6.76
C GLY A 536 2.30 -2.46 6.42
N LEU A 537 1.77 -1.66 7.34
CA LEU A 537 1.76 -0.20 7.27
C LEU A 537 2.07 0.39 8.65
N GLY A 538 2.78 1.53 8.66
CA GLY A 538 2.95 2.36 9.85
C GLY A 538 1.64 3.10 10.18
N MET A 539 1.15 2.90 11.39
CA MET A 539 -0.16 3.38 11.85
C MET A 539 -0.03 4.14 13.16
N GLN A 540 -0.89 5.14 13.39
CA GLN A 540 -0.93 5.86 14.66
C GLN A 540 -1.33 4.92 15.80
N LYS A 541 -0.57 4.94 16.91
CA LYS A 541 -0.75 4.00 18.05
C LYS A 541 -2.12 4.09 18.73
N SER A 542 -2.80 5.24 18.58
CA SER A 542 -4.15 5.47 19.07
C SER A 542 -5.26 4.79 18.25
N MET A 543 -4.97 4.35 17.02
CA MET A 543 -5.96 3.69 16.17
C MET A 543 -6.35 2.32 16.75
N PRO A 544 -7.65 2.01 16.84
CA PRO A 544 -8.09 0.70 17.32
C PRO A 544 -7.93 -0.36 16.22
N PHE A 545 -7.11 -1.39 16.46
CA PHE A 545 -6.95 -2.55 15.56
C PHE A 545 -7.01 -3.87 16.31
N TYR A 546 -7.19 -4.97 15.58
CA TYR A 546 -7.28 -6.30 16.17
C TYR A 546 -5.94 -6.78 16.72
N THR A 547 -6.01 -7.76 17.62
CA THR A 547 -4.85 -8.35 18.27
C THR A 547 -4.88 -9.87 18.10
N ARG A 548 -3.72 -10.46 17.78
CA ARG A 548 -3.50 -11.91 17.80
C ARG A 548 -2.16 -12.16 18.47
N CYS A 549 -2.17 -12.94 19.53
CA CYS A 549 -0.97 -13.16 20.34
C CYS A 549 -0.15 -14.36 19.85
N ILE A 550 1.15 -14.29 20.11
CA ILE A 550 2.15 -15.32 19.81
C ILE A 550 2.92 -15.67 21.09
N ARG A 551 3.54 -16.85 21.11
CA ARG A 551 4.60 -17.21 22.06
C ARG A 551 5.69 -18.04 21.40
N THR A 552 6.87 -18.00 21.99
CA THR A 552 8.00 -18.84 21.59
C THR A 552 7.84 -20.25 22.17
N ILE A 553 8.05 -21.28 21.35
CA ILE A 553 8.12 -22.65 21.85
C ILE A 553 9.53 -22.86 22.40
N HIS A 554 9.65 -22.90 23.72
CA HIS A 554 10.88 -23.36 24.37
C HIS A 554 10.98 -24.87 24.19
N GLN A 555 11.97 -25.33 23.42
CA GLN A 555 12.29 -26.76 23.27
C GLN A 555 12.95 -27.31 24.53
#